data_AF-A4YN09-F1
#
_entry.id   AF-A4YN09-F1
#
_cell.length_a   1.000
_cell.length_b   1.000
_cell.length_c   1.000
_cell.angle_alpha   90.00
_cell.angle_beta   90.00
_cell.angle_gamma   90.00
#
_symmetry.space_group_name_H-M   'P 1'
#
loop_
_entity.id
_entity.type
_entity.pdbx_description
1 polymer ?
#
loop_
_entity_poly.entity_id
_entity_poly.type
_entity_poly.pdbx_seq_one_letter_code
_entity_poly.pdbx_strand_id
1 'polypeptide(L)'
;MLLAVPPAGVTAMAAKLDDLLPAIIKAGDSGMSLARIKTTFGGKAAAKVVSPELREHLASLTREGAIWGPLRQGVAQLYFASGHGPSVETASQAIVRLIAASGVKLISKPGLEKKITGLNKKFFPDGLKHAVASQAIVELTCGSSKYYLHRDVAADYFGFAAAASESEAPSHDGAAAGALTLGDLLPAYRRLKGEQGGFSAVKIFDLMKASGTTKEDLHRLLIEETKAGRVTIHPTTTVDLPKEEMDAGIKLAGFPEPFVTVVVKNDP
;
A
#
# COMPACT_ATOMS: atom_id res chain seq x y z
N MET A 1 -39.32 -30.61 -48.53
CA MET A 1 -39.26 -29.29 -47.86
C MET A 1 -38.30 -29.39 -46.70
N LEU A 2 -37.06 -28.94 -46.88
CA LEU A 2 -36.03 -28.87 -45.84
C LEU A 2 -35.91 -27.40 -45.42
N LEU A 3 -36.31 -27.09 -44.19
CA LEU A 3 -36.19 -25.77 -43.58
C LEU A 3 -34.72 -25.53 -43.25
N ALA A 4 -34.09 -24.57 -43.93
CA ALA A 4 -32.78 -24.06 -43.58
C ALA A 4 -32.90 -23.16 -42.34
N VAL A 5 -32.28 -23.58 -41.24
CA VAL A 5 -32.06 -22.74 -40.06
C VAL A 5 -30.91 -21.78 -40.38
N PRO A 6 -31.09 -20.44 -40.30
CA PRO A 6 -29.97 -19.52 -40.49
C PRO A 6 -29.08 -19.52 -39.23
N PRO A 7 -27.73 -19.49 -39.39
CA PRO A 7 -26.85 -19.36 -38.24
C PRO A 7 -26.94 -17.94 -37.68
N ALA A 8 -27.19 -17.84 -36.37
CA ALA A 8 -27.10 -16.60 -35.60
C ALA A 8 -25.64 -16.12 -35.56
N GLY A 9 -25.23 -15.41 -36.60
CA GLY A 9 -23.99 -14.63 -36.61
C GLY A 9 -24.23 -13.30 -35.92
N VAL A 10 -23.81 -13.18 -34.65
CA VAL A 10 -23.70 -11.90 -33.96
C VAL A 10 -22.72 -11.02 -34.75
N THR A 11 -23.28 -10.08 -35.51
CA THR A 11 -22.56 -8.99 -36.16
C THR A 11 -22.02 -8.08 -35.07
N ALA A 12 -20.74 -8.22 -34.73
CA ALA A 12 -20.05 -7.19 -33.96
C ALA A 12 -19.99 -5.93 -34.83
N MET A 13 -20.90 -4.98 -34.59
CA MET A 13 -20.77 -3.61 -35.12
C MET A 13 -19.37 -3.10 -34.74
N ALA A 14 -18.62 -2.59 -35.73
CA ALA A 14 -17.39 -1.88 -35.46
C ALA A 14 -17.72 -0.70 -34.54
N ALA A 15 -17.08 -0.62 -33.37
CA ALA A 15 -17.24 0.51 -32.47
C ALA A 15 -16.69 1.78 -33.14
N LYS A 16 -17.34 2.92 -32.93
CA LYS A 16 -16.89 4.19 -33.52
C LYS A 16 -15.60 4.65 -32.83
N LEU A 17 -14.82 5.50 -33.50
CA LEU A 17 -13.61 6.07 -32.90
C LEU A 17 -13.91 6.85 -31.61
N ASP A 18 -15.07 7.49 -31.52
CA ASP A 18 -15.55 8.18 -30.31
C ASP A 18 -15.69 7.24 -29.09
N ASP A 19 -15.87 5.94 -29.32
CA ASP A 19 -15.97 4.93 -28.26
C ASP A 19 -14.57 4.47 -27.74
N LEU A 20 -13.48 4.98 -28.33
CA LEU A 20 -12.10 4.58 -27.99
C LEU A 20 -11.74 4.98 -26.55
N LEU A 21 -11.97 6.24 -26.18
CA LEU A 21 -11.66 6.72 -24.83
C LEU A 21 -12.48 5.97 -23.75
N PRO A 22 -13.82 5.82 -23.88
CA PRO A 22 -14.60 4.96 -22.98
C PRO A 22 -14.07 3.53 -22.88
N ALA A 23 -13.60 2.95 -23.98
CA ALA A 23 -13.05 1.59 -23.97
C ALA A 23 -11.68 1.49 -23.29
N ILE A 24 -10.83 2.52 -23.40
CA ILE A 24 -9.55 2.62 -22.69
C ILE A 24 -9.81 2.85 -21.19
N ILE A 25 -10.75 3.72 -20.81
CA ILE A 25 -11.17 3.93 -19.42
C ILE A 25 -11.68 2.61 -18.83
N LYS A 26 -12.54 1.88 -19.56
CA LYS A 26 -13.04 0.56 -19.13
C LYS A 26 -11.94 -0.49 -18.96
N ALA A 27 -10.83 -0.36 -19.70
CA ALA A 27 -9.67 -1.25 -19.52
C ALA A 27 -8.92 -0.98 -18.21
N GLY A 28 -9.09 0.22 -17.61
CA GLY A 28 -8.48 0.63 -16.36
C GLY A 28 -6.97 0.38 -16.36
N ASP A 29 -6.47 -0.20 -15.28
CA ASP A 29 -5.03 -0.39 -15.08
C ASP A 29 -4.42 -1.54 -15.88
N SER A 30 -5.25 -2.37 -16.52
CA SER A 30 -4.76 -3.37 -17.48
C SER A 30 -4.31 -2.72 -18.78
N GLY A 31 -4.80 -1.50 -19.06
CA GLY A 31 -4.57 -0.80 -20.31
C GLY A 31 -5.20 -1.49 -21.51
N MET A 32 -5.31 -0.75 -22.60
CA MET A 32 -5.76 -1.28 -23.87
C MET A 32 -4.55 -1.46 -24.81
N SER A 33 -4.34 -2.67 -25.30
CA SER A 33 -3.24 -2.93 -26.23
C SER A 33 -3.56 -2.39 -27.62
N LEU A 34 -2.53 -1.92 -28.33
CA LEU A 34 -2.66 -1.45 -29.72
C LEU A 34 -3.24 -2.54 -30.62
N ALA A 35 -2.89 -3.81 -30.39
CA ALA A 35 -3.48 -4.93 -31.11
C ALA A 35 -5.00 -5.01 -30.90
N ARG A 36 -5.46 -4.87 -29.64
CA ARG A 36 -6.88 -4.86 -29.31
C ARG A 36 -7.59 -3.62 -29.87
N ILE A 37 -6.97 -2.45 -29.77
CA ILE A 37 -7.47 -1.20 -30.36
C ILE A 37 -7.66 -1.36 -31.87
N LYS A 38 -6.65 -1.90 -32.59
CA LYS A 38 -6.74 -2.17 -34.03
C LYS A 38 -7.90 -3.10 -34.36
N THR A 39 -8.06 -4.19 -33.62
CA THR A 39 -9.14 -5.16 -33.88
C THR A 39 -10.53 -4.61 -33.57
N THR A 40 -10.65 -3.76 -32.55
CA THR A 40 -11.95 -3.24 -32.08
C THR A 40 -12.40 -2.01 -32.87
N PHE A 41 -11.48 -1.12 -33.26
CA PHE A 41 -11.80 0.18 -33.87
C PHE A 41 -11.30 0.33 -35.32
N GLY A 42 -10.32 -0.47 -35.75
CA GLY A 42 -9.82 -0.46 -37.13
C GLY A 42 -10.51 -1.49 -38.05
N GLY A 43 -11.33 -2.38 -37.50
CA GLY A 43 -11.97 -3.48 -38.24
C GLY A 43 -11.02 -4.64 -38.61
N LYS A 44 -11.58 -5.73 -39.16
CA LYS A 44 -10.83 -6.98 -39.45
C LYS A 44 -9.62 -6.78 -40.39
N ALA A 45 -9.67 -5.78 -41.28
CA ALA A 45 -8.58 -5.46 -42.21
C ALA A 45 -7.41 -4.68 -41.56
N ALA A 46 -7.66 -3.93 -40.48
CA ALA A 46 -6.65 -3.11 -39.80
C ALA A 46 -5.84 -3.85 -38.72
N ALA A 47 -6.07 -5.16 -38.53
CA ALA A 47 -5.29 -5.97 -37.58
C ALA A 47 -3.77 -5.90 -37.86
N LYS A 48 -3.37 -5.67 -39.12
CA LYS A 48 -1.96 -5.57 -39.54
C LYS A 48 -1.41 -4.14 -39.54
N VAL A 49 -2.19 -3.13 -39.92
CA VAL A 49 -1.74 -1.73 -40.08
C VAL A 49 -2.67 -0.78 -39.34
N VAL A 50 -2.10 0.15 -38.57
CA VAL A 50 -2.89 1.22 -37.90
C VAL A 50 -3.37 2.19 -38.96
N SER A 51 -4.68 2.43 -39.04
CA SER A 51 -5.23 3.43 -39.96
C SER A 51 -4.75 4.85 -39.58
N PRO A 52 -4.55 5.76 -40.55
CA PRO A 52 -4.17 7.15 -40.27
C PRO A 52 -5.14 7.85 -39.31
N GLU A 53 -6.45 7.59 -39.47
CA GLU A 53 -7.51 8.14 -38.63
C GLU A 53 -7.38 7.69 -37.16
N LEU A 54 -7.15 6.40 -36.92
CA LEU A 54 -6.95 5.86 -35.57
C LEU A 54 -5.67 6.41 -34.93
N ARG A 55 -4.61 6.59 -35.73
CA ARG A 55 -3.35 7.17 -35.27
C ARG A 55 -3.53 8.63 -34.85
N GLU A 56 -4.22 9.43 -35.67
CA GLU A 56 -4.49 10.83 -35.36
C GLU A 56 -5.38 10.98 -34.13
N HIS A 57 -6.40 10.13 -34.00
CA HIS A 57 -7.29 10.15 -32.83
C HIS A 57 -6.55 9.77 -31.53
N LEU A 58 -5.70 8.73 -31.56
CA LEU A 58 -4.82 8.40 -30.43
C LEU A 58 -3.86 9.56 -30.09
N ALA A 59 -3.32 10.25 -31.10
CA ALA A 59 -2.45 11.40 -30.89
C ALA A 59 -3.19 12.58 -30.27
N SER A 60 -4.43 12.85 -30.70
CA SER A 60 -5.28 13.90 -30.11
C SER A 60 -5.56 13.61 -28.64
N LEU A 61 -6.04 12.40 -28.32
CA LEU A 61 -6.32 11.99 -26.93
C LEU A 61 -5.08 12.04 -26.04
N THR A 62 -3.89 11.75 -26.60
CA THR A 62 -2.62 11.88 -25.86
C THR A 62 -2.24 13.34 -25.63
N ARG A 63 -2.42 14.20 -26.64
CA ARG A 63 -2.14 15.65 -26.56
C ARG A 63 -3.08 16.35 -25.57
N GLU A 64 -4.33 15.93 -25.53
CA GLU A 64 -5.35 16.40 -24.57
C GLU A 64 -5.16 15.84 -23.16
N GLY A 65 -4.24 14.89 -22.96
CA GLY A 65 -3.96 14.28 -21.67
C GLY A 65 -5.04 13.30 -21.19
N ALA A 66 -6.00 12.93 -22.04
CA ALA A 66 -7.06 11.97 -21.72
C ALA A 66 -6.54 10.53 -21.62
N ILE A 67 -5.48 10.22 -22.38
CA ILE A 67 -4.76 8.94 -22.34
C ILE A 67 -3.25 9.17 -22.29
N TRP A 68 -2.50 8.17 -21.85
CA TRP A 68 -1.04 8.14 -21.95
C TRP A 68 -0.53 6.79 -22.49
N GLY A 69 0.61 6.85 -23.17
CA GLY A 69 1.20 5.75 -23.92
C GLY A 69 1.79 6.20 -25.26
N PRO A 70 2.21 5.28 -26.14
CA PRO A 70 2.24 3.83 -25.93
C PRO A 70 3.34 3.41 -24.94
N LEU A 71 2.97 2.65 -23.90
CA LEU A 71 3.92 1.96 -23.03
C LEU A 71 4.29 0.61 -23.65
N ARG A 72 5.59 0.31 -23.79
CA ARG A 72 6.05 -0.98 -24.32
C ARG A 72 6.11 -2.04 -23.21
N GLN A 73 5.35 -3.11 -23.36
CA GLN A 73 5.39 -4.30 -22.51
C GLN A 73 5.69 -5.54 -23.38
N GLY A 74 6.98 -5.88 -23.49
CA GLY A 74 7.43 -6.89 -24.45
C GLY A 74 7.12 -6.44 -25.88
N VAL A 75 6.37 -7.26 -26.61
CA VAL A 75 5.89 -6.95 -27.98
C VAL A 75 4.61 -6.11 -28.00
N ALA A 76 3.93 -5.95 -26.86
CA ALA A 76 2.68 -5.20 -26.77
C ALA A 76 2.95 -3.71 -26.53
N GLN A 77 2.15 -2.85 -27.18
CA GLN A 77 2.07 -1.42 -26.90
C GLN A 77 0.74 -1.16 -26.20
N LEU A 78 0.78 -0.62 -24.99
CA LEU A 78 -0.41 -0.37 -24.17
C LEU A 78 -0.69 1.13 -24.07
N TYR A 79 -1.98 1.47 -24.06
CA TYR A 79 -2.50 2.81 -23.79
C TYR A 79 -3.36 2.75 -22.53
N PHE A 80 -3.28 3.77 -21.70
CA PHE A 80 -4.00 3.87 -20.44
C PHE A 80 -4.75 5.20 -20.40
N ALA A 81 -5.88 5.24 -19.71
CA ALA A 81 -6.55 6.50 -19.42
C ALA A 81 -5.73 7.33 -18.42
N SER A 82 -5.98 8.63 -18.37
CA SER A 82 -5.39 9.50 -17.35
C SER A 82 -5.69 8.98 -15.94
N GLY A 83 -4.67 8.96 -15.06
CA GLY A 83 -4.78 8.41 -13.71
C GLY A 83 -4.80 6.87 -13.61
N HIS A 84 -4.72 6.15 -14.72
CA HIS A 84 -4.67 4.68 -14.76
C HIS A 84 -3.32 4.15 -15.20
N GLY A 85 -3.03 2.89 -14.86
CA GLY A 85 -1.91 2.12 -15.40
C GLY A 85 -1.04 1.47 -14.32
N PRO A 86 0.09 0.84 -14.71
CA PRO A 86 0.89 0.09 -13.76
C PRO A 86 1.66 1.03 -12.85
N SER A 87 1.08 1.35 -11.69
CA SER A 87 1.77 1.99 -10.56
C SER A 87 2.14 0.95 -9.50
N VAL A 88 3.00 1.37 -8.58
CA VAL A 88 3.33 0.59 -7.38
C VAL A 88 2.08 0.40 -6.51
N GLU A 89 1.20 1.40 -6.39
CA GLU A 89 -0.05 1.26 -5.64
C GLU A 89 -1.01 0.25 -6.29
N THR A 90 -1.15 0.27 -7.61
CA THR A 90 -2.03 -0.69 -8.30
C THR A 90 -1.52 -2.12 -8.18
N ALA A 91 -0.20 -2.31 -8.31
CA ALA A 91 0.45 -3.60 -8.06
C ALA A 91 0.19 -4.08 -6.62
N SER A 92 0.34 -3.16 -5.65
CA SER A 92 0.05 -3.40 -4.24
C SER A 92 -1.40 -3.84 -4.03
N GLN A 93 -2.38 -3.12 -4.57
CA GLN A 93 -3.80 -3.45 -4.42
C GLN A 93 -4.16 -4.82 -5.01
N ALA A 94 -3.62 -5.16 -6.18
CA ALA A 94 -3.84 -6.46 -6.80
C ALA A 94 -3.28 -7.61 -5.95
N ILE A 95 -2.10 -7.42 -5.36
CA ILE A 95 -1.47 -8.36 -4.43
C ILE A 95 -2.33 -8.53 -3.16
N VAL A 96 -2.77 -7.43 -2.56
CA VAL A 96 -3.63 -7.43 -1.36
C VAL A 96 -4.92 -8.21 -1.60
N ARG A 97 -5.62 -7.95 -2.72
CA ARG A 97 -6.87 -8.66 -3.07
C ARG A 97 -6.66 -10.17 -3.20
N LEU A 98 -5.53 -10.58 -3.78
CA LEU A 98 -5.22 -11.99 -4.00
C LEU A 98 -4.89 -12.72 -2.70
N ILE A 99 -4.21 -12.04 -1.79
CA ILE A 99 -3.93 -12.52 -0.44
C ILE A 99 -5.23 -12.62 0.37
N ALA A 100 -6.07 -11.58 0.34
CA ALA A 100 -7.39 -11.58 0.97
C ALA A 100 -8.26 -12.74 0.50
N ALA A 101 -8.31 -12.98 -0.82
CA ALA A 101 -9.06 -14.10 -1.42
C ALA A 101 -8.55 -15.49 -1.01
N SER A 102 -7.32 -15.60 -0.48
CA SER A 102 -6.78 -16.86 0.02
C SER A 102 -7.08 -17.10 1.51
N GLY A 103 -7.69 -16.12 2.20
CA GLY A 103 -8.11 -16.22 3.59
C GLY A 103 -6.95 -16.60 4.51
N VAL A 104 -7.11 -17.70 5.25
CA VAL A 104 -6.14 -18.22 6.23
C VAL A 104 -4.93 -18.90 5.59
N LYS A 105 -4.95 -19.12 4.27
CA LYS A 105 -3.87 -19.83 3.59
C LYS A 105 -2.68 -18.92 3.36
N LEU A 106 -1.55 -19.28 3.97
CA LEU A 106 -0.25 -18.65 3.73
C LEU A 106 0.16 -18.80 2.26
N ILE A 107 0.45 -17.69 1.60
CA ILE A 107 0.94 -17.68 0.22
C ILE A 107 2.40 -17.25 0.20
N SER A 108 3.24 -18.00 -0.50
CA SER A 108 4.64 -17.61 -0.73
C SER A 108 4.77 -16.61 -1.88
N LYS A 109 5.88 -15.87 -1.92
CA LYS A 109 6.18 -14.93 -3.02
C LYS A 109 6.08 -15.61 -4.41
N PRO A 110 6.70 -16.79 -4.66
CA PRO A 110 6.55 -17.48 -5.94
C PRO A 110 5.10 -17.91 -6.23
N GLY A 111 4.31 -18.19 -5.19
CA GLY A 111 2.88 -18.50 -5.32
C GLY A 111 2.05 -17.28 -5.75
N LEU A 112 2.37 -16.11 -5.22
CA LEU A 112 1.76 -14.83 -5.62
C LEU A 112 2.11 -14.47 -7.07
N GLU A 113 3.39 -14.55 -7.44
CA GLU A 113 3.87 -14.25 -8.80
C GLU A 113 3.22 -15.12 -9.88
N LYS A 114 2.91 -16.39 -9.56
CA LYS A 114 2.22 -17.30 -10.49
C LYS A 114 0.73 -16.97 -10.65
N LYS A 115 0.08 -16.49 -9.59
CA LYS A 115 -1.37 -16.23 -9.60
C LYS A 115 -1.72 -14.82 -10.10
N ILE A 116 -0.78 -13.88 -10.01
CA ILE A 116 -1.01 -12.52 -10.50
C ILE A 116 -0.93 -12.49 -12.03
N THR A 117 -2.07 -12.32 -12.67
CA THR A 117 -2.19 -12.19 -14.12
C THR A 117 -2.43 -10.73 -14.49
N GLY A 118 -1.91 -10.29 -15.64
CA GLY A 118 -2.11 -8.92 -16.13
C GLY A 118 -1.22 -7.84 -15.49
N LEU A 119 -0.49 -8.12 -14.41
CA LEU A 119 0.49 -7.19 -13.83
C LEU A 119 1.84 -7.27 -14.57
N ASN A 120 2.46 -6.12 -14.84
CA ASN A 120 3.84 -6.10 -15.29
C ASN A 120 4.78 -6.54 -14.15
N LYS A 121 5.50 -7.65 -14.38
CA LYS A 121 6.41 -8.29 -13.41
C LYS A 121 7.42 -7.33 -12.77
N LYS A 122 7.77 -6.22 -13.43
CA LYS A 122 8.68 -5.20 -12.88
C LYS A 122 8.12 -4.49 -11.64
N PHE A 123 6.81 -4.28 -11.56
CA PHE A 123 6.18 -3.60 -10.42
C PHE A 123 5.78 -4.54 -9.30
N PHE A 124 5.85 -5.86 -9.51
CA PHE A 124 5.48 -6.83 -8.50
C PHE A 124 6.34 -6.72 -7.22
N PRO A 125 7.69 -6.62 -7.28
CA PRO A 125 8.51 -6.48 -6.08
C PRO A 125 8.18 -5.20 -5.29
N ASP A 126 7.98 -4.09 -5.99
CA ASP A 126 7.71 -2.80 -5.36
C ASP A 126 6.29 -2.72 -4.82
N GLY A 127 5.30 -3.27 -5.54
CA GLY A 127 3.93 -3.40 -5.08
C GLY A 127 3.82 -4.31 -3.86
N LEU A 128 4.59 -5.41 -3.80
CA LEU A 128 4.64 -6.28 -2.63
C LEU A 128 5.25 -5.56 -1.41
N LYS A 129 6.36 -4.85 -1.61
CA LYS A 129 6.97 -4.02 -0.55
C LYS A 129 6.01 -2.94 -0.07
N HIS A 130 5.32 -2.27 -0.98
CA HIS A 130 4.32 -1.26 -0.68
C HIS A 130 3.13 -1.85 0.10
N ALA A 131 2.64 -3.03 -0.27
CA ALA A 131 1.55 -3.71 0.44
C ALA A 131 1.93 -4.08 1.90
N VAL A 132 3.18 -4.49 2.12
CA VAL A 132 3.70 -4.73 3.47
C VAL A 132 3.89 -3.42 4.23
N ALA A 133 4.48 -2.40 3.61
CA ALA A 133 4.75 -1.10 4.23
C ALA A 133 3.47 -0.35 4.61
N SER A 134 2.43 -0.43 3.76
CA SER A 134 1.08 0.10 4.02
C SER A 134 0.27 -0.74 5.01
N GLN A 135 0.85 -1.83 5.53
CA GLN A 135 0.22 -2.75 6.49
C GLN A 135 -1.05 -3.43 5.98
N ALA A 136 -1.30 -3.44 4.67
CA ALA A 136 -2.43 -4.14 4.08
C ALA A 136 -2.25 -5.67 4.12
N ILE A 137 -1.00 -6.13 4.15
CA ILE A 137 -0.63 -7.54 4.34
C ILE A 137 0.52 -7.64 5.34
N VAL A 138 0.63 -8.81 5.97
CA VAL A 138 1.69 -9.14 6.91
C VAL A 138 2.65 -10.13 6.28
N GLU A 139 3.95 -9.85 6.37
CA GLU A 139 5.01 -10.80 5.99
C GLU A 139 5.37 -11.67 7.20
N LEU A 140 5.21 -12.99 7.06
CA LEU A 140 5.52 -14.00 8.05
C LEU A 140 6.77 -14.76 7.61
N THR A 141 7.74 -14.89 8.51
CA THR A 141 8.96 -15.66 8.25
C THR A 141 8.88 -17.02 8.93
N CYS A 142 9.05 -18.09 8.15
CA CYS A 142 9.13 -19.46 8.64
C CYS A 142 10.44 -20.07 8.12
N GLY A 143 11.46 -20.10 8.99
CA GLY A 143 12.84 -20.44 8.59
C GLY A 143 13.38 -19.47 7.54
N SER A 144 13.81 -19.99 6.39
CA SER A 144 14.28 -19.19 5.25
C SER A 144 13.15 -18.72 4.32
N SER A 145 11.91 -19.15 4.57
CA SER A 145 10.77 -18.90 3.68
C SER A 145 9.90 -17.75 4.17
N LYS A 146 9.48 -16.90 3.24
CA LYS A 146 8.56 -15.79 3.47
C LYS A 146 7.17 -16.10 2.95
N TYR A 147 6.17 -15.86 3.79
CA TYR A 147 4.77 -16.03 3.51
C TYR A 147 4.01 -14.74 3.76
N TYR A 148 2.88 -14.56 3.09
CA TYR A 148 2.06 -13.36 3.23
C TYR A 148 0.65 -13.76 3.63
N LEU A 149 0.09 -12.98 4.55
CA LEU A 149 -1.27 -13.12 5.06
C LEU A 149 -1.96 -11.76 5.03
N HIS A 150 -3.28 -11.73 4.82
CA HIS A 150 -4.03 -10.48 4.87
C HIS A 150 -4.03 -9.94 6.30
N ARG A 151 -3.98 -8.61 6.45
CA ARG A 151 -3.97 -7.97 7.77
C ARG A 151 -5.12 -8.43 8.65
N ASP A 152 -6.35 -8.41 8.13
CA ASP A 152 -7.54 -8.75 8.93
C ASP A 152 -7.50 -10.21 9.40
N VAL A 153 -7.06 -11.11 8.54
CA VAL A 153 -6.88 -12.52 8.91
C VAL A 153 -5.75 -12.68 9.93
N ALA A 154 -4.67 -11.91 9.80
CA ALA A 154 -3.61 -11.91 10.81
C ALA A 154 -4.11 -11.33 12.15
N ALA A 155 -4.95 -10.29 12.12
CA ALA A 155 -5.58 -9.70 13.30
C ALA A 155 -6.43 -10.73 14.05
N ASP A 156 -7.27 -11.47 13.32
CA ASP A 156 -8.14 -12.51 13.90
C ASP A 156 -7.35 -13.64 14.60
N TYR A 157 -6.21 -14.05 14.01
CA TYR A 157 -5.44 -15.20 14.51
C TYR A 157 -4.38 -14.84 15.53
N PHE A 158 -3.77 -13.66 15.42
CA PHE A 158 -2.65 -13.24 16.28
C PHE A 158 -3.04 -12.15 17.28
N GLY A 159 -4.29 -11.68 17.26
CA GLY A 159 -4.80 -10.71 18.23
C GLY A 159 -4.25 -9.30 18.04
N PHE A 160 -3.76 -8.94 16.85
CA PHE A 160 -3.45 -7.55 16.54
C PHE A 160 -4.78 -6.81 16.35
N ALA A 161 -5.02 -5.73 17.11
CA ALA A 161 -6.20 -4.90 16.87
C ALA A 161 -6.21 -4.48 15.39
N ALA A 162 -7.23 -4.92 14.64
CA ALA A 162 -7.50 -4.41 13.31
C ALA A 162 -7.63 -2.89 13.48
N ALA A 163 -6.67 -2.10 12.98
CA ALA A 163 -6.92 -0.67 12.93
C ALA A 163 -8.06 -0.52 11.94
N ALA A 164 -9.24 -0.29 12.49
CA ALA A 164 -10.41 0.09 11.76
C ALA A 164 -10.00 1.21 10.79
N SER A 165 -10.07 0.92 9.50
CA SER A 165 -10.22 1.95 8.49
C SER A 165 -11.60 2.54 8.70
N GLU A 166 -11.74 3.46 9.65
CA GLU A 166 -12.86 4.36 9.68
C GLU A 166 -12.39 5.72 10.18
N SER A 167 -12.53 6.65 9.24
CA SER A 167 -12.39 8.08 9.40
C SER A 167 -13.53 8.55 10.32
N GLU A 168 -13.34 8.46 11.63
CA GLU A 168 -14.13 9.23 12.60
C GLU A 168 -13.17 9.85 13.60
N ALA A 169 -13.01 11.17 13.47
CA ALA A 169 -12.37 11.98 14.49
C ALA A 169 -13.22 11.87 15.78
N PRO A 170 -12.67 11.41 16.91
CA PRO A 170 -13.38 11.53 18.17
C PRO A 170 -13.20 12.96 18.67
N SER A 171 -14.33 13.61 18.83
CA SER A 171 -14.54 14.82 19.61
C SER A 171 -13.73 14.82 20.90
N HIS A 172 -13.07 15.96 21.16
CA HIS A 172 -12.71 16.39 22.50
C HIS A 172 -13.98 16.40 23.35
N ASP A 173 -14.05 15.52 24.36
CA ASP A 173 -14.48 15.88 25.72
C ASP A 173 -14.47 14.63 26.62
N GLY A 174 -13.75 14.74 27.73
CA GLY A 174 -13.73 13.71 28.77
C GLY A 174 -12.46 13.72 29.61
N ALA A 175 -12.23 14.83 30.32
CA ALA A 175 -11.19 14.90 31.34
C ALA A 175 -11.45 13.85 32.44
N ALA A 176 -10.60 12.83 32.51
CA ALA A 176 -10.42 11.99 33.69
C ALA A 176 -9.12 12.40 34.37
N ALA A 177 -9.23 12.89 35.59
CA ALA A 177 -8.10 13.28 36.42
C ALA A 177 -7.10 12.12 36.62
N GLY A 178 -5.81 12.38 36.35
CA GLY A 178 -4.69 11.64 36.93
C GLY A 178 -3.90 10.69 36.01
N ALA A 179 -4.29 10.49 34.76
CA ALA A 179 -3.51 9.64 33.83
C ALA A 179 -2.71 10.52 32.86
N LEU A 180 -1.40 10.32 32.80
CA LEU A 180 -0.52 10.91 31.80
C LEU A 180 -1.03 10.54 30.41
N THR A 181 -1.30 11.54 29.55
CA THR A 181 -1.76 11.31 28.18
C THR A 181 -0.65 11.60 27.17
N LEU A 182 -0.80 11.12 25.94
CA LEU A 182 0.13 11.45 24.85
C LEU A 182 0.18 12.97 24.62
N GLY A 183 -0.95 13.67 24.77
CA GLY A 183 -1.03 15.13 24.63
C GLY A 183 -0.10 15.88 25.59
N ASP A 184 0.12 15.34 26.79
CA ASP A 184 1.02 15.91 27.79
C ASP A 184 2.51 15.75 27.41
N LEU A 185 2.84 14.73 26.62
CA LEU A 185 4.21 14.45 26.16
C LEU A 185 4.59 15.21 24.88
N LEU A 186 3.62 15.58 24.04
CA LEU A 186 3.87 16.22 22.74
C LEU A 186 4.72 17.50 22.82
N PRO A 187 4.52 18.43 23.77
CA PRO A 187 5.35 19.63 23.86
C PRO A 187 6.84 19.31 24.11
N ALA A 188 7.11 18.36 25.02
CA ALA A 188 8.47 17.91 25.33
C ALA A 188 9.09 17.16 24.14
N TYR A 189 8.31 16.29 23.49
CA TYR A 189 8.73 15.53 22.31
C TYR A 189 9.11 16.44 21.15
N ARG A 190 8.27 17.43 20.80
CA ARG A 190 8.53 18.39 19.72
C ARG A 190 9.76 19.25 19.97
N ARG A 191 9.97 19.68 21.22
CA ARG A 191 11.17 20.43 21.61
C ARG A 191 12.43 19.60 21.36
N LEU A 192 12.45 18.35 21.84
CA LEU A 192 13.58 17.43 21.66
C LEU A 192 13.84 17.09 20.18
N LYS A 193 12.77 16.87 19.40
CA LYS A 193 12.86 16.65 17.94
C LYS A 193 13.48 17.85 17.21
N GLY A 194 13.12 19.07 17.63
CA GLY A 194 13.70 20.31 17.10
C GLY A 194 15.18 20.51 17.45
N GLU A 195 15.56 20.21 18.70
CA GLU A 195 16.96 20.28 19.16
C GLU A 195 17.86 19.26 18.45
N GLN A 196 17.31 18.11 18.05
CA GLN A 196 18.02 17.07 17.32
C GLN A 196 18.06 17.30 15.80
N GLY A 197 17.65 18.48 15.29
CA GLY A 197 17.72 18.79 13.86
C GLY A 197 16.73 17.99 12.99
N GLY A 198 15.62 17.53 13.57
CA GLY A 198 14.54 16.84 12.84
C GLY A 198 14.74 15.35 12.61
N PHE A 199 15.71 14.70 13.28
CA PHE A 199 15.80 13.24 13.27
C PHE A 199 14.54 12.60 13.87
N SER A 200 14.14 11.48 13.28
CA SER A 200 12.82 10.88 13.43
C SER A 200 12.52 10.24 14.79
N ALA A 201 13.50 10.02 15.67
CA ALA A 201 13.32 9.29 16.93
C ALA A 201 13.96 10.01 18.13
N VAL A 202 13.18 10.19 19.20
CA VAL A 202 13.60 10.86 20.45
C VAL A 202 13.96 9.80 21.50
N LYS A 203 14.99 10.02 22.31
CA LYS A 203 15.35 9.09 23.40
C LYS A 203 14.29 9.13 24.50
N ILE A 204 13.91 7.96 25.00
CA ILE A 204 12.92 7.81 26.09
C ILE A 204 13.43 8.48 27.38
N PHE A 205 14.73 8.39 27.65
CA PHE A 205 15.36 9.07 28.79
C PHE A 205 15.23 10.60 28.72
N ASP A 206 15.51 11.19 27.56
CA ASP A 206 15.41 12.63 27.35
C ASP A 206 13.95 13.08 27.44
N LEU A 207 13.04 12.29 26.86
CA LEU A 207 11.60 12.55 26.95
C LEU A 207 11.13 12.53 28.41
N MET A 208 11.53 11.52 29.19
CA MET A 208 11.22 11.40 30.62
C MET A 208 11.70 12.61 31.42
N LYS A 209 12.94 13.06 31.19
CA LYS A 209 13.50 14.25 31.85
C LYS A 209 12.78 15.52 31.43
N ALA A 210 12.46 15.65 30.15
CA ALA A 210 11.82 16.84 29.59
C ALA A 210 10.35 16.99 29.98
N SER A 211 9.63 15.88 30.14
CA SER A 211 8.23 15.84 30.60
C SER A 211 8.09 15.82 32.12
N GLY A 212 9.18 15.53 32.86
CA GLY A 212 9.14 15.39 34.32
C GLY A 212 8.32 14.19 34.81
N THR A 213 8.07 13.21 33.93
CA THR A 213 7.23 12.06 34.23
C THR A 213 8.03 10.91 34.84
N THR A 214 7.39 10.10 35.68
CA THR A 214 8.02 8.88 36.19
C THR A 214 8.25 7.87 35.05
N LYS A 215 9.23 6.98 35.23
CA LYS A 215 9.50 5.91 34.28
C LYS A 215 8.28 5.00 34.13
N GLU A 216 7.61 4.68 35.23
CA GLU A 216 6.48 3.74 35.26
C GLU A 216 5.28 4.29 34.50
N ASP A 217 4.99 5.59 34.64
CA ASP A 217 3.88 6.24 33.92
C ASP A 217 4.20 6.42 32.44
N LEU A 218 5.43 6.84 32.11
CA LEU A 218 5.88 6.94 30.73
C LEU A 218 5.90 5.58 30.03
N HIS A 219 6.38 4.53 30.71
CA HIS A 219 6.41 3.18 30.18
C HIS A 219 5.01 2.65 29.88
N ARG A 220 4.07 2.82 30.83
CA ARG A 220 2.67 2.42 30.65
C ARG A 220 2.05 3.12 29.45
N LEU A 221 2.18 4.44 29.39
CA LEU A 221 1.67 5.25 28.30
C LEU A 221 2.28 4.85 26.95
N LEU A 222 3.61 4.75 26.86
CA LEU A 222 4.28 4.40 25.61
C LEU A 222 3.90 2.99 25.12
N ILE A 223 3.66 2.04 26.03
CA ILE A 223 3.11 0.72 25.66
C ILE A 223 1.69 0.86 25.11
N GLU A 224 0.82 1.59 25.80
CA GLU A 224 -0.58 1.79 25.38
C GLU A 224 -0.66 2.51 24.02
N GLU A 225 0.17 3.55 23.82
CA GLU A 225 0.27 4.31 22.58
C GLU A 225 0.92 3.52 21.44
N THR A 226 1.87 2.63 21.77
CA THR A 226 2.42 1.68 20.80
C THR A 226 1.36 0.66 20.38
N LYS A 227 0.56 0.13 21.32
CA LYS A 227 -0.58 -0.75 21.02
C LYS A 227 -1.65 -0.05 20.18
N ALA A 228 -1.89 1.23 20.45
CA ALA A 228 -2.79 2.07 19.67
C ALA A 228 -2.20 2.52 18.31
N GLY A 229 -0.94 2.18 18.03
CA GLY A 229 -0.26 2.47 16.77
C GLY A 229 0.13 3.94 16.58
N ARG A 230 -0.09 4.81 17.58
CA ARG A 230 0.25 6.24 17.56
C ARG A 230 1.72 6.51 17.85
N VAL A 231 2.40 5.54 18.46
CA VAL A 231 3.82 5.59 18.76
C VAL A 231 4.54 4.34 18.22
N THR A 232 5.80 4.49 17.82
CA THR A 232 6.73 3.39 17.57
C THR A 232 7.90 3.51 18.53
N ILE A 233 8.16 2.45 19.30
CA ILE A 233 9.38 2.32 20.09
C ILE A 233 10.40 1.49 19.31
N HIS A 234 11.65 1.92 19.26
CA HIS A 234 12.71 1.22 18.52
C HIS A 234 13.74 0.63 19.48
N PRO A 235 14.20 -0.60 19.21
CA PRO A 235 15.38 -1.13 19.86
C PRO A 235 16.59 -0.34 19.33
N THR A 236 17.59 -0.12 20.17
CA THR A 236 18.86 0.46 19.76
C THR A 236 19.96 -0.40 20.34
N THR A 237 20.99 -0.66 19.54
CA THR A 237 22.16 -1.44 19.96
C THR A 237 22.77 -0.81 21.22
N THR A 238 22.77 -1.56 22.32
CA THR A 238 23.14 -1.09 23.67
C THR A 238 24.65 -0.97 23.90
N VAL A 239 25.47 -1.07 22.85
CA VAL A 239 26.93 -1.22 22.98
C VAL A 239 27.61 0.05 23.49
N ASP A 240 27.00 1.23 23.28
CA ASP A 240 27.59 2.54 23.64
C ASP A 240 26.65 3.45 24.45
N LEU A 241 25.56 2.93 25.03
CA LEU A 241 24.59 3.75 25.77
C LEU A 241 24.93 3.87 27.27
N PRO A 242 24.84 5.07 27.87
CA PRO A 242 24.97 5.24 29.31
C PRO A 242 23.98 4.36 30.08
N LYS A 243 24.40 3.86 31.25
CA LYS A 243 23.57 2.97 32.10
C LYS A 243 22.20 3.59 32.44
N GLU A 244 22.15 4.90 32.67
CA GLU A 244 20.91 5.63 32.96
C GLU A 244 19.91 5.61 31.79
N GLU A 245 20.41 5.64 30.54
CA GLU A 245 19.56 5.56 29.34
C GLU A 245 19.03 4.14 29.13
N MET A 246 19.83 3.13 29.46
CA MET A 246 19.41 1.72 29.45
C MET A 246 18.38 1.43 30.54
N ASP A 247 18.57 2.01 31.73
CA ASP A 247 17.65 1.86 32.86
C ASP A 247 16.32 2.58 32.62
N ALA A 248 16.28 3.65 31.84
CA ALA A 248 15.04 4.30 31.42
C ALA A 248 14.34 3.61 30.23
N GLY A 249 15.02 2.68 29.56
CA GLY A 249 14.47 1.93 28.44
C GLY A 249 13.29 1.03 28.81
N ILE A 250 12.43 0.78 27.81
CA ILE A 250 11.24 -0.07 27.90
C ILE A 250 11.63 -1.51 27.58
N LYS A 251 11.40 -2.44 28.51
CA LYS A 251 11.63 -3.88 28.29
C LYS A 251 10.32 -4.55 27.90
N LEU A 252 10.27 -5.10 26.69
CA LEU A 252 9.15 -5.91 26.22
C LEU A 252 9.44 -7.40 26.42
N ALA A 253 8.42 -8.16 26.82
CA ALA A 253 8.53 -9.61 26.92
C ALA A 253 8.88 -10.23 25.55
N GLY A 254 9.89 -11.09 25.51
CA GLY A 254 10.37 -11.72 24.27
C GLY A 254 11.51 -10.98 23.56
N PHE A 255 11.94 -9.80 24.05
CA PHE A 255 13.08 -9.07 23.51
C PHE A 255 14.23 -9.02 24.55
N PRO A 256 15.48 -9.34 24.16
CA PRO A 256 16.62 -9.34 25.08
C PRO A 256 17.12 -7.92 25.39
N GLU A 257 16.87 -6.95 24.51
CA GLU A 257 17.37 -5.57 24.62
C GLU A 257 16.25 -4.58 24.97
N PRO A 258 16.54 -3.53 25.76
CA PRO A 258 15.59 -2.46 26.03
C PRO A 258 15.37 -1.56 24.81
N PHE A 259 14.14 -1.10 24.64
CA PHE A 259 13.76 -0.08 23.68
C PHE A 259 14.05 1.29 24.29
N VAL A 260 14.82 2.12 23.61
CA VAL A 260 15.37 3.36 24.20
C VAL A 260 14.98 4.61 23.42
N THR A 261 14.36 4.46 22.25
CA THR A 261 13.89 5.58 21.43
C THR A 261 12.43 5.42 21.06
N VAL A 262 11.77 6.56 20.82
CA VAL A 262 10.35 6.68 20.56
C VAL A 262 10.08 7.63 19.39
N VAL A 263 9.13 7.25 18.53
CA VAL A 263 8.63 8.03 17.40
C VAL A 263 7.14 8.21 17.57
N VAL A 264 6.64 9.45 17.61
CA VAL A 264 5.21 9.72 17.57
C VAL A 264 4.77 9.82 16.10
N LYS A 265 3.82 9.00 15.68
CA LYS A 265 3.31 8.98 14.31
C LYS A 265 2.34 10.15 14.09
N ASN A 266 2.35 10.72 12.89
CA ASN A 266 1.51 11.84 12.47
C ASN A 266 1.79 13.20 13.16
N ASP A 267 2.95 13.36 13.82
CA ASP A 267 3.42 14.67 14.30
C ASP A 267 4.43 15.26 13.29
N PRO A 268 4.13 16.41 12.63
CA PRO A 268 4.99 17.01 11.61
C PRO A 268 6.42 17.30 12.12
#